data_AF-A0A6G9QKQ5-F1
#
_entry.id   AF-A0A6G9QKQ5-F1
#
_cell.length_a   1.000
_cell.length_b   1.000
_cell.length_c   1.000
_cell.angle_alpha   90.00
_cell.angle_beta   90.00
_cell.angle_gamma   90.00
#
_symmetry.space_group_name_H-M   'P 1'
#
loop_
_entity.id
_entity.type
_entity.pdbx_description
1 polymer ?
#
loop_
_entity_poly.entity_id
_entity_poly.type
_entity_poly.pdbx_seq_one_letter_code
_entity_poly.pdbx_strand_id
1 'polypeptide(L)'
;MSQQGHKRVLLVAAENDALKGAKVGGMADVIRDLPPALSEVGVIADVAMPNYGFLAQQYHAKYLTEVAIHFAGKAEKVIIYVMRRPEAKHQFSGHDQITSSDPLIYLFEHPYFNHQGQVYCNGSPDRPFAQDATKFALFSLSVATALKNNLLNHYDVMHLHDWHAAMVAMLRSCVTEFSALQNMYALYFYHP
;
A
#
# COMPACT_ATOMS: atom_id res chain seq x y z
N MET A 1 -20.25 18.72 21.58
CA MET A 1 -18.89 18.14 21.57
C MET A 1 -18.78 17.25 20.34
N SER A 2 -18.28 17.78 19.22
CA SER A 2 -18.01 16.96 18.03
C SER A 2 -16.79 16.10 18.32
N GLN A 3 -16.90 14.77 18.22
CA GLN A 3 -15.72 13.93 18.15
C GLN A 3 -14.91 14.40 16.93
N GLN A 4 -13.76 15.05 17.17
CA GLN A 4 -12.83 15.33 16.09
C GLN A 4 -12.29 13.98 15.63
N GLY A 5 -12.78 13.48 14.49
CA GLY A 5 -12.19 12.32 13.85
C GLY A 5 -10.72 12.60 13.58
N HIS A 6 -9.84 11.68 13.95
CA HIS A 6 -8.43 11.79 13.61
C HIS A 6 -8.28 11.84 12.09
N LYS A 7 -7.50 12.81 11.60
CA LYS A 7 -7.16 12.87 10.17
C LYS A 7 -6.40 11.61 9.79
N ARG A 8 -6.74 11.01 8.65
CA ARG A 8 -6.11 9.76 8.21
C ARG A 8 -5.54 9.91 6.81
N VAL A 9 -4.29 9.49 6.64
CA VAL A 9 -3.60 9.46 5.35
C VAL A 9 -3.26 8.02 4.96
N LEU A 10 -3.42 7.70 3.69
CA LEU A 10 -2.93 6.45 3.11
C LEU A 10 -1.63 6.71 2.36
N LEU A 11 -0.53 6.11 2.82
CA LEU A 11 0.73 6.06 2.09
C LEU A 11 0.73 4.83 1.17
N VAL A 12 0.80 5.03 -0.13
CA VAL A 12 0.90 3.94 -1.12
C VAL A 12 2.35 3.84 -1.55
N ALA A 13 3.02 2.74 -1.21
CA ALA A 13 4.46 2.60 -1.41
C ALA A 13 4.88 1.18 -1.76
N ALA A 14 6.03 1.05 -2.44
CA ALA A 14 6.64 -0.24 -2.72
C ALA A 14 7.49 -0.75 -1.55
N GLU A 15 8.14 0.13 -0.80
CA GLU A 15 9.10 -0.26 0.24
C GLU A 15 8.68 0.26 1.60
N ASN A 16 9.14 -0.42 2.65
CA ASN A 16 8.87 -0.02 4.03
C ASN A 16 9.93 -0.60 4.96
N ASP A 17 10.82 0.24 5.48
CA ASP A 17 11.86 -0.22 6.42
C ASP A 17 11.32 -0.47 7.83
N ALA A 18 10.01 -0.34 8.09
CA ALA A 18 9.41 -0.94 9.27
C ALA A 18 9.35 -2.48 9.17
N LEU A 19 9.42 -3.03 7.95
CA LEU A 19 9.26 -4.45 7.67
C LEU A 19 10.58 -5.07 7.17
N LYS A 20 11.00 -6.17 7.81
CA LYS A 20 12.20 -6.92 7.45
C LYS A 20 12.02 -7.52 6.05
N GLY A 21 12.95 -7.21 5.16
CA GLY A 21 12.96 -7.71 3.77
C GLY A 21 12.21 -6.81 2.79
N ALA A 22 11.61 -5.69 3.23
CA ALA A 22 10.89 -4.75 2.37
C ALA A 22 11.64 -3.42 2.15
N LYS A 23 12.96 -3.39 2.36
CA LYS A 23 13.83 -2.25 2.08
C LYS A 23 14.83 -2.59 0.98
N VAL A 24 14.96 -1.68 0.02
CA VAL A 24 15.97 -1.64 -1.05
C VAL A 24 16.68 -0.28 -1.10
N GLY A 25 15.92 0.82 -1.08
CA GLY A 25 16.41 2.20 -1.20
C GLY A 25 15.98 3.12 -0.05
N GLY A 26 16.24 4.42 -0.21
CA GLY A 26 15.98 5.45 0.81
C GLY A 26 14.49 5.75 1.04
N MET A 27 13.63 5.49 0.06
CA MET A 27 12.18 5.63 0.21
C MET A 27 11.65 4.75 1.36
N ALA A 28 12.23 3.55 1.56
CA ALA A 28 11.84 2.66 2.65
C ALA A 28 12.01 3.32 4.04
N ASP A 29 13.05 4.14 4.21
CA ASP A 29 13.28 4.89 5.45
C ASP A 29 12.22 5.96 5.66
N VAL A 30 11.76 6.62 4.58
CA VAL A 30 10.66 7.60 4.65
C VAL A 30 9.37 6.92 5.10
N ILE A 31 9.01 5.76 4.53
CA ILE A 31 7.80 5.02 4.92
C ILE A 31 7.91 4.47 6.35
N ARG A 32 9.13 4.19 6.82
CA ARG A 32 9.38 3.90 8.23
C ARG A 32 9.16 5.14 9.09
N ASP A 33 9.75 6.28 8.80
CA ASP A 33 9.79 7.38 9.79
C ASP A 33 8.57 8.32 9.71
N LEU A 34 7.91 8.41 8.56
CA LEU A 34 6.78 9.33 8.35
C LEU A 34 5.55 9.00 9.21
N PRO A 35 5.09 7.73 9.34
CA PRO A 35 3.90 7.45 10.16
C PRO A 35 4.03 7.80 11.65
N PRO A 36 5.14 7.47 12.35
CA PRO A 36 5.37 7.95 13.72
C PRO A 36 5.39 9.49 13.81
N ALA A 37 6.09 10.17 12.90
CA ALA A 37 6.16 11.63 12.89
C ALA A 37 4.79 12.30 12.67
N LEU A 38 3.93 11.72 11.83
CA LEU A 38 2.56 12.20 11.64
C LEU A 38 1.67 11.96 12.87
N SER A 39 1.91 10.87 13.60
CA SER A 39 1.20 10.58 14.85
C SER A 39 1.42 11.66 15.91
N GLU A 40 2.64 12.22 15.99
CA GLU A 40 2.97 13.32 16.92
C GLU A 40 2.14 14.58 16.70
N VAL A 41 1.61 14.79 15.49
CA VAL A 41 0.72 15.90 15.14
C VAL A 41 -0.75 15.47 14.97
N GLY A 42 -1.11 14.29 15.48
CA GLY A 42 -2.49 13.79 15.52
C GLY A 42 -3.04 13.25 14.20
N VAL A 43 -2.15 12.90 13.24
CA VAL A 43 -2.51 12.29 11.95
C VAL A 43 -2.16 10.81 11.98
N ILE A 44 -3.14 9.95 11.68
CA ILE A 44 -2.91 8.51 11.55
C ILE A 44 -2.50 8.20 10.12
N ALA A 45 -1.36 7.56 9.94
CA ALA A 45 -0.87 7.15 8.64
C ALA A 45 -0.90 5.64 8.48
N ASP A 46 -1.72 5.18 7.53
CA ASP A 46 -1.73 3.79 7.09
C ASP A 46 -0.81 3.62 5.88
N VAL A 47 -0.34 2.39 5.65
CA VAL A 47 0.48 2.04 4.48
C VAL A 47 -0.21 0.96 3.67
N ALA A 48 -0.37 1.17 2.37
CA ALA A 48 -0.69 0.12 1.41
C ALA A 48 0.57 -0.27 0.65
N MET A 49 0.88 -1.56 0.61
CA MET A 49 2.05 -2.09 -0.11
C MET A 49 1.84 -3.54 -0.56
N PRO A 50 2.62 -4.04 -1.54
CA PRO A 50 2.58 -5.45 -1.90
C PRO A 50 3.08 -6.35 -0.76
N ASN A 51 2.53 -7.56 -0.69
CA ASN A 51 2.90 -8.58 0.29
C ASN A 51 4.25 -9.24 -0.01
N TYR A 52 4.72 -9.14 -1.26
CA TYR A 52 5.93 -9.80 -1.79
C TYR A 52 5.98 -11.32 -1.60
N GLY A 53 4.85 -11.95 -1.25
CA GLY A 53 4.72 -13.39 -1.01
C GLY A 53 5.19 -13.89 0.35
N PHE A 54 5.61 -13.01 1.27
CA PHE A 54 6.09 -13.45 2.58
C PHE A 54 5.66 -12.56 3.76
N LEU A 55 5.35 -11.27 3.55
CA LEU A 55 5.17 -10.33 4.65
C LEU A 55 3.98 -10.70 5.55
N ALA A 56 2.84 -11.06 4.98
CA ALA A 56 1.62 -11.38 5.72
C ALA A 56 1.83 -12.61 6.60
N GLN A 57 2.53 -13.63 6.09
CA GLN A 57 2.88 -14.81 6.88
C GLN A 57 3.91 -14.46 7.97
N GLN A 58 4.97 -13.72 7.61
CA GLN A 58 6.05 -13.34 8.52
C GLN A 58 5.55 -12.49 9.69
N TYR A 59 4.56 -11.63 9.46
CA TYR A 59 4.00 -10.72 10.46
C TYR A 59 2.64 -11.14 11.00
N HIS A 60 2.18 -12.36 10.69
CA HIS A 60 0.87 -12.88 11.11
C HIS A 60 -0.29 -11.91 10.80
N ALA A 61 -0.23 -11.26 9.64
CA ALA A 61 -1.26 -10.32 9.21
C ALA A 61 -2.60 -11.03 9.02
N LYS A 62 -3.68 -10.37 9.42
CA LYS A 62 -5.04 -10.91 9.38
C LYS A 62 -5.62 -10.74 7.98
N TYR A 63 -6.29 -11.76 7.45
CA TYR A 63 -7.11 -11.60 6.25
C TYR A 63 -8.17 -10.51 6.48
N LEU A 64 -8.22 -9.52 5.59
CA LEU A 64 -9.22 -8.46 5.63
C LEU A 64 -10.33 -8.75 4.61
N THR A 65 -9.98 -8.82 3.33
CA THR A 65 -10.93 -8.93 2.21
C THR A 65 -10.21 -9.29 0.90
N GLU A 66 -10.95 -9.39 -0.20
CA GLU A 66 -10.42 -9.55 -1.56
C GLU A 66 -10.99 -8.48 -2.51
N VAL A 67 -10.21 -8.10 -3.53
CA VAL A 67 -10.69 -7.27 -4.65
C VAL A 67 -10.66 -8.06 -5.95
N ALA A 68 -11.78 -8.04 -6.67
CA ALA A 68 -11.88 -8.57 -8.03
C ALA A 68 -11.56 -7.45 -9.03
N ILE A 69 -10.64 -7.69 -9.95
CA ILE A 69 -10.18 -6.71 -10.95
C ILE A 69 -9.98 -7.38 -12.30
N HIS A 70 -10.18 -6.61 -13.39
CA HIS A 70 -9.78 -7.06 -14.73
C HIS A 70 -8.38 -6.53 -15.03
N PHE A 71 -7.43 -7.44 -15.26
CA PHE A 71 -6.04 -7.09 -15.51
C PHE A 71 -5.44 -8.00 -16.57
N ALA A 72 -4.65 -7.44 -17.50
CA ALA A 72 -4.03 -8.17 -18.60
C ALA A 72 -5.01 -9.08 -19.40
N GLY A 73 -6.26 -8.63 -19.56
CA GLY A 73 -7.32 -9.36 -20.29
C GLY A 73 -7.98 -10.50 -19.51
N LYS A 74 -7.72 -10.62 -18.20
CA LYS A 74 -8.27 -11.67 -17.33
C LYS A 74 -8.93 -11.08 -16.09
N ALA A 75 -9.87 -11.82 -15.51
CA ALA A 75 -10.37 -11.53 -14.17
C ALA A 75 -9.38 -12.09 -13.15
N GLU A 76 -8.85 -11.21 -12.31
CA GLU A 76 -7.90 -11.50 -11.24
C GLU A 76 -8.53 -11.20 -9.87
N LYS A 77 -8.02 -11.86 -8.83
CA LYS A 77 -8.39 -11.61 -7.44
C LYS A 77 -7.15 -11.28 -6.63
N VAL A 78 -7.18 -10.15 -5.92
CA VAL A 78 -6.09 -9.74 -5.03
C VAL A 78 -6.58 -9.78 -3.60
N ILE A 79 -5.88 -10.53 -2.75
CA ILE A 79 -6.20 -10.66 -1.33
C ILE A 79 -5.56 -9.47 -0.59
N ILE A 80 -6.25 -8.93 0.40
CA ILE A 80 -5.75 -7.87 1.26
C ILE A 80 -5.67 -8.41 2.68
N TYR A 81 -4.46 -8.39 3.24
CA TYR A 81 -4.22 -8.60 4.66
C TYR A 81 -4.06 -7.25 5.37
N VAL A 82 -4.32 -7.24 6.67
CA VAL A 82 -4.16 -6.06 7.53
C VAL A 82 -3.41 -6.44 8.80
N MET A 83 -2.53 -5.55 9.24
CA MET A 83 -1.83 -5.65 10.51
C MET A 83 -1.61 -4.27 11.11
N ARG A 84 -1.39 -4.20 12.43
CA ARG A 84 -0.85 -2.99 13.06
C ARG A 84 0.58 -2.78 12.57
N ARG A 85 0.98 -1.54 12.42
CA ARG A 85 2.39 -1.20 12.19
C ARG A 85 3.25 -1.74 13.35
N PRO A 86 4.34 -2.47 13.10
CA PRO A 86 5.20 -2.98 14.16
C PRO A 86 6.04 -1.83 14.75
N GLU A 87 6.25 -1.82 16.07
CA GLU A 87 7.11 -0.81 16.72
C GLU A 87 8.60 -1.10 16.45
N ALA A 88 8.95 -2.38 16.28
CA ALA A 88 10.27 -2.83 15.87
C ALA A 88 10.19 -3.94 14.80
N LYS A 89 11.20 -4.01 13.91
CA LYS A 89 11.25 -4.99 12.79
C LYS A 89 11.06 -6.46 13.21
N HIS A 90 11.42 -6.79 14.46
CA HIS A 90 11.35 -8.14 15.04
C HIS A 90 10.14 -8.36 15.95
N GLN A 91 9.30 -7.35 16.12
CA GLN A 91 8.10 -7.45 16.94
C GLN A 91 6.95 -7.91 16.06
N PHE A 92 6.57 -9.16 16.26
CA PHE A 92 5.41 -9.76 15.64
C PHE A 92 4.26 -9.52 16.60
N SER A 93 3.59 -8.36 16.49
CA SER A 93 2.44 -8.04 17.33
C SER A 93 1.31 -9.01 17.00
N GLY A 94 1.28 -10.13 17.73
CA GLY A 94 0.25 -11.13 17.64
C GLY A 94 -1.07 -10.63 18.22
N HIS A 95 -2.15 -10.88 17.49
CA HIS A 95 -3.52 -11.02 17.98
C HIS A 95 -4.18 -9.88 18.80
N ASP A 96 -3.55 -8.73 18.96
CA ASP A 96 -4.22 -7.57 19.57
C ASP A 96 -5.39 -7.09 18.69
N GLN A 97 -6.47 -6.67 19.35
CA GLN A 97 -7.62 -6.08 18.69
C GLN A 97 -7.18 -4.80 17.96
N ILE A 98 -7.27 -4.80 16.62
CA ILE A 98 -7.07 -3.60 15.80
C ILE A 98 -8.18 -2.60 16.15
N THR A 99 -7.77 -1.42 16.60
CA THR A 99 -8.67 -0.30 16.89
C THR A 99 -8.69 0.69 15.72
N SER A 100 -9.70 1.56 15.69
CA SER A 100 -9.79 2.63 14.69
C SER A 100 -8.67 3.67 14.83
N SER A 101 -7.98 3.75 15.97
CA SER A 101 -6.87 4.67 16.21
C SER A 101 -5.48 4.11 15.83
N ASP A 102 -5.38 2.82 15.52
CA ASP A 102 -4.09 2.22 15.18
C ASP A 102 -3.62 2.60 13.78
N PRO A 103 -2.31 2.90 13.58
CA PRO A 103 -1.72 2.95 12.24
C PRO A 103 -1.61 1.53 11.67
N LEU A 104 -2.11 1.34 10.45
CA LEU A 104 -2.23 0.03 9.82
C LEU A 104 -1.31 -0.14 8.62
N ILE A 105 -0.97 -1.39 8.34
CA ILE A 105 -0.33 -1.80 7.09
C ILE A 105 -1.27 -2.78 6.38
N TYR A 106 -1.65 -2.44 5.15
CA TYR A 106 -2.38 -3.28 4.23
C TYR A 106 -1.42 -3.95 3.24
N LEU A 107 -1.41 -5.28 3.25
CA LEU A 107 -0.56 -6.10 2.41
C LEU A 107 -1.39 -6.73 1.29
N PHE A 108 -1.11 -6.33 0.05
CA PHE A 108 -1.79 -6.83 -1.14
C PHE A 108 -1.07 -8.08 -1.64
N GLU A 109 -1.79 -9.20 -1.72
CA GLU A 109 -1.26 -10.52 -2.09
C GLU A 109 -1.80 -10.96 -3.45
N HIS A 110 -0.87 -11.31 -4.33
CA HIS A 110 -1.12 -11.83 -5.67
C HIS A 110 0.16 -12.48 -6.22
N PRO A 111 0.10 -13.52 -7.06
CA PRO A 111 1.29 -14.10 -7.70
C PRO A 111 2.19 -13.08 -8.41
N TYR A 112 1.61 -12.06 -9.07
CA TYR A 112 2.40 -10.99 -9.71
C TYR A 112 3.17 -10.08 -8.74
N PHE A 113 2.88 -10.13 -7.44
CA PHE A 113 3.66 -9.39 -6.44
C PHE A 113 4.85 -10.20 -5.92
N ASN A 114 4.81 -11.52 -6.03
CA ASN A 114 5.86 -12.39 -5.51
C ASN A 114 6.91 -12.71 -6.58
N HIS A 115 8.07 -12.07 -6.48
CA HIS A 115 9.25 -12.40 -7.26
C HIS A 115 10.33 -12.99 -6.35
N GLN A 116 10.00 -14.10 -5.70
CA GLN A 116 10.88 -14.76 -4.72
C GLN A 116 11.23 -13.83 -3.55
N GLY A 117 10.26 -13.01 -3.11
CA GLY A 117 10.46 -12.02 -2.05
C GLY A 117 11.21 -10.75 -2.47
N GLN A 118 11.57 -10.59 -3.75
CA GLN A 118 12.19 -9.36 -4.22
C GLN A 118 11.17 -8.24 -4.42
N VAL A 119 11.48 -7.06 -3.85
CA VAL A 119 10.72 -5.83 -4.08
C VAL A 119 10.82 -5.41 -5.56
N TYR A 120 12.04 -5.38 -6.10
CA TYR A 120 12.35 -4.96 -7.47
C TYR A 120 12.98 -6.08 -8.29
N CYS A 121 12.71 -6.03 -9.59
CA CYS A 121 13.17 -6.98 -10.59
C CYS A 121 13.74 -6.22 -11.78
N ASN A 122 15.04 -6.39 -12.05
CA ASN A 122 15.73 -5.70 -13.14
C ASN A 122 15.19 -6.06 -14.53
N GLY A 123 14.49 -7.19 -14.69
CA GLY A 123 14.01 -7.67 -15.98
C GLY A 123 15.13 -8.22 -16.86
N SER A 124 14.90 -8.26 -18.18
CA SER A 124 15.94 -8.62 -19.17
C SER A 124 16.54 -7.36 -19.80
N PRO A 125 17.74 -7.43 -20.41
CA PRO A 125 18.34 -6.28 -21.10
C PRO A 125 17.40 -5.62 -22.13
N ASP A 126 16.61 -6.40 -22.86
CA ASP A 126 15.67 -5.91 -23.86
C ASP A 126 14.35 -5.37 -23.28
N ARG A 127 14.06 -5.69 -22.01
CA ARG A 127 12.83 -5.32 -21.30
C ARG A 127 13.14 -5.02 -19.82
N PRO A 128 13.91 -3.96 -19.55
CA PRO A 128 14.27 -3.61 -18.18
C PRO A 128 12.99 -3.29 -17.39
N PHE A 129 12.92 -3.80 -16.15
CA PHE A 129 11.82 -3.55 -15.20
C PHE A 129 10.39 -3.92 -15.67
N ALA A 130 10.23 -4.66 -16.77
CA ALA A 130 8.89 -4.99 -17.30
C ALA A 130 8.01 -5.77 -16.31
N GLN A 131 8.64 -6.62 -15.50
CA GLN A 131 7.99 -7.34 -14.40
C GLN A 131 7.50 -6.39 -13.32
N ASP A 132 8.32 -5.41 -12.92
CA ASP A 132 7.93 -4.39 -11.95
C ASP A 132 6.84 -3.47 -12.50
N ALA A 133 6.90 -3.08 -13.78
CA ALA A 133 5.83 -2.31 -14.40
C ALA A 133 4.48 -3.03 -14.31
N THR A 134 4.47 -4.35 -14.56
CA THR A 134 3.26 -5.18 -14.45
C THR A 134 2.79 -5.32 -13.00
N LYS A 135 3.73 -5.59 -12.07
CA LYS A 135 3.51 -5.67 -10.63
C LYS A 135 2.85 -4.39 -10.10
N PHE A 136 3.45 -3.23 -10.36
CA PHE A 136 3.00 -1.96 -9.80
C PHE A 136 1.75 -1.41 -10.51
N ALA A 137 1.54 -1.77 -11.78
CA ALA A 137 0.27 -1.51 -12.46
C ALA A 137 -0.89 -2.29 -11.80
N LEU A 138 -0.71 -3.60 -11.55
CA LEU A 138 -1.70 -4.40 -10.85
C LEU A 138 -1.94 -3.86 -9.45
N PHE A 139 -0.87 -3.59 -8.69
CA PHE A 139 -0.95 -3.06 -7.33
C PHE A 139 -1.71 -1.74 -7.26
N SER A 140 -1.37 -0.78 -8.13
CA SER A 140 -2.07 0.50 -8.22
C SER A 140 -3.56 0.33 -8.54
N LEU A 141 -3.89 -0.56 -9.48
CA LEU A 141 -5.28 -0.89 -9.81
C LEU A 141 -6.02 -1.53 -8.62
N SER A 142 -5.36 -2.42 -7.88
CA SER A 142 -5.92 -3.05 -6.68
C SER A 142 -6.19 -2.02 -5.58
N VAL A 143 -5.25 -1.10 -5.31
CA VAL A 143 -5.42 -0.02 -4.32
C VAL A 143 -6.57 0.90 -4.70
N ALA A 144 -6.60 1.38 -5.96
CA ALA A 144 -7.67 2.24 -6.45
C ALA A 144 -9.04 1.54 -6.36
N THR A 145 -9.11 0.25 -6.69
CA THR A 145 -10.35 -0.55 -6.61
C THR A 145 -10.79 -0.75 -5.17
N ALA A 146 -9.86 -1.05 -4.25
CA ALA A 146 -10.17 -1.21 -2.84
C ALA A 146 -10.76 0.07 -2.23
N LEU A 147 -10.19 1.22 -2.58
CA LEU A 147 -10.67 2.53 -2.13
C LEU A 147 -12.03 2.88 -2.73
N LYS A 148 -12.20 2.71 -4.05
CA LYS A 148 -13.47 2.94 -4.74
C LYS A 148 -14.61 2.12 -4.11
N ASN A 149 -14.31 0.88 -3.72
CA ASN A 149 -15.28 -0.04 -3.13
C ASN A 149 -15.42 0.10 -1.60
N ASN A 150 -14.76 1.08 -0.97
CA ASN A 150 -14.78 1.31 0.48
C ASN A 150 -14.37 0.07 1.30
N LEU A 151 -13.35 -0.65 0.83
CA LEU A 151 -12.85 -1.88 1.46
C LEU A 151 -11.72 -1.64 2.48
N LEU A 152 -11.18 -0.42 2.50
CA LEU A 152 -10.18 0.05 3.46
C LEU A 152 -10.82 1.13 4.36
N ASN A 153 -10.04 1.70 5.30
CA ASN A 153 -10.51 2.86 6.05
C ASN A 153 -10.83 4.04 5.13
N HIS A 154 -11.60 5.00 5.64
CA HIS A 154 -11.75 6.30 5.00
C HIS A 154 -10.46 7.13 5.19
N TYR A 155 -10.05 7.84 4.14
CA TYR A 155 -8.85 8.67 4.13
C TYR A 155 -9.16 10.08 3.64
N ASP A 156 -8.55 11.06 4.31
CA ASP A 156 -8.62 12.47 3.89
C ASP A 156 -7.61 12.78 2.78
N VAL A 157 -6.47 12.08 2.84
CA VAL A 157 -5.33 12.27 1.94
C VAL A 157 -4.78 10.92 1.51
N MET A 158 -4.34 10.85 0.26
CA MET A 158 -3.51 9.77 -0.26
C MET A 158 -2.16 10.32 -0.66
N HIS A 159 -1.10 9.67 -0.20
CA HIS A 159 0.27 9.97 -0.58
C HIS A 159 0.80 8.85 -1.47
N LEU A 160 1.08 9.17 -2.72
CA LEU A 160 1.58 8.25 -3.74
C LEU A 160 3.10 8.37 -3.80
N HIS A 161 3.79 7.33 -3.36
CA HIS A 161 5.25 7.29 -3.34
C HIS A 161 5.80 6.65 -4.61
N ASP A 162 6.43 7.51 -5.41
CA ASP A 162 7.16 7.19 -6.62
C ASP A 162 6.33 6.62 -7.77
N TRP A 163 7.02 6.21 -8.84
CA TRP A 163 6.41 5.61 -10.03
C TRP A 163 5.60 4.34 -9.71
N HIS A 164 5.94 3.62 -8.64
CA HIS A 164 5.21 2.43 -8.15
C HIS A 164 3.74 2.71 -7.84
N ALA A 165 3.41 3.94 -7.43
CA ALA A 165 2.07 4.37 -7.06
C ALA A 165 1.45 5.35 -8.09
N ALA A 166 2.20 5.73 -9.13
CA ALA A 166 1.78 6.74 -10.12
C ALA A 166 0.51 6.36 -10.89
N MET A 167 0.30 5.07 -11.15
CA MET A 167 -0.90 4.63 -11.86
C MET A 167 -2.18 4.90 -11.07
N VAL A 168 -2.13 5.00 -9.74
CA VAL A 168 -3.29 5.45 -8.94
C VAL A 168 -3.68 6.89 -9.31
N ALA A 169 -2.70 7.78 -9.50
CA ALA A 169 -2.94 9.15 -9.96
C ALA A 169 -3.54 9.19 -11.37
N MET A 170 -3.02 8.35 -12.28
CA MET A 170 -3.56 8.24 -13.63
C MET A 170 -5.00 7.72 -13.63
N LEU A 171 -5.29 6.66 -12.87
CA LEU A 171 -6.63 6.05 -12.79
C LEU A 171 -7.66 7.06 -12.28
N ARG A 172 -7.39 7.73 -11.15
CA ARG A 172 -8.33 8.71 -10.59
C ARG A 172 -8.59 9.89 -11.52
N SER A 173 -7.61 10.30 -12.33
CA SER A 173 -7.74 11.45 -13.22
C SER A 173 -8.36 11.11 -14.57
N CYS A 174 -8.03 9.95 -15.15
CA CYS A 174 -8.32 9.64 -16.55
C CYS A 174 -9.39 8.56 -16.75
N VAL A 175 -9.76 7.81 -15.70
CA VAL A 175 -10.70 6.69 -15.82
C VAL A 175 -11.96 6.98 -15.02
N THR A 176 -13.09 7.11 -15.73
CA THR A 176 -14.40 7.49 -15.15
C THR A 176 -14.81 6.63 -13.95
N GLU A 177 -14.49 5.33 -13.99
CA GLU A 177 -14.77 4.39 -12.91
C GLU A 177 -14.12 4.80 -11.56
N PHE A 178 -12.98 5.49 -11.60
CA PHE A 178 -12.23 5.92 -10.42
C PHE A 178 -12.40 7.42 -10.10
N SER A 179 -13.34 8.10 -10.78
CA SER A 179 -13.60 9.54 -10.58
C SER A 179 -13.97 9.90 -9.14
N ALA A 180 -14.58 8.98 -8.39
CA ALA A 180 -14.87 9.18 -6.96
C ALA A 180 -13.60 9.46 -6.11
N LEU A 181 -12.44 8.96 -6.55
CA LEU A 181 -11.16 9.20 -5.88
C LEU A 181 -10.60 10.61 -6.13
N GLN A 182 -11.22 11.40 -7.01
CA GLN A 182 -10.85 12.81 -7.22
C GLN A 182 -11.17 13.69 -6.00
N ASN A 183 -12.14 13.28 -5.18
CA ASN A 183 -12.57 14.01 -3.98
C ASN A 183 -11.56 13.93 -2.82
N MET A 184 -10.68 12.91 -2.82
CA MET A 184 -9.62 12.76 -1.83
C MET A 184 -8.37 13.52 -2.30
N TYR A 185 -7.72 14.29 -1.42
CA TYR A 185 -6.48 14.98 -1.78
C TYR A 185 -5.38 13.97 -2.09
N ALA A 186 -4.63 14.17 -3.17
CA ALA A 186 -3.54 13.29 -3.58
C ALA A 186 -2.22 14.08 -3.65
N LEU A 187 -1.19 13.59 -2.95
CA LEU A 187 0.18 14.09 -3.05
C LEU A 187 1.01 13.04 -3.78
N TYR A 188 1.73 13.46 -4.82
CA TYR A 188 2.65 12.59 -5.56
C TYR A 188 4.09 12.99 -5.23
N PHE A 189 4.87 12.05 -4.70
CA PHE A 189 6.28 12.25 -4.39
C PHE A 189 7.13 11.41 -5.33
N TYR A 190 8.00 12.07 -6.08
CA TYR A 190 8.98 11.45 -6.95
C TYR A 190 10.34 11.45 -6.27
N HIS A 191 11.04 10.31 -6.21
CA HIS A 191 12.43 10.26 -5.79
C HIS A 191 13.31 10.16 -7.05
N PRO A 192 14.18 11.15 -7.30
CA PRO A 192 15.09 11.16 -8.45
C PRO A 192 16.22 10.13 -8.35
#